data_AF-A0A518DEY5-F1
#
_entry.id   AF-A0A518DEY5-F1
#
_cell.length_a   1.000
_cell.length_b   1.000
_cell.length_c   1.000
_cell.angle_alpha   90.00
_cell.angle_beta   90.00
_cell.angle_gamma   90.00
#
_symmetry.space_group_name_H-M   'P 1'
#
loop_
_entity.id
_entity.type
_entity.pdbx_description
1 polymer ?
#
loop_
_entity_poly.entity_id
_entity_poly.type
_entity_poly.pdbx_seq_one_letter_code
_entity_poly.pdbx_strand_id
1 'polypeptide(L)'
;MIPSSVERVPQSTCDEINEQIRQNAERQIARCASAGPQAINDRLDELDHEWDVERTLEANAATLTLIGLALGAGVNRKWYLLPTAVAGFLLLHAIEGWCPPLPVLRRLGYRTRSEIDHERYALKYVRGDFRRLPERKHEREGVNAKRVVEMMRS
;
A
#
# COMPACT_ATOMS: atom_id res chain seq x y z
N MET A 1 12.93 -12.86 8.96
CA MET A 1 12.57 -11.52 8.48
C MET A 1 11.09 -11.33 8.75
N ILE A 2 10.69 -10.18 9.31
CA ILE A 2 9.27 -9.82 9.37
C ILE A 2 8.88 -9.42 7.94
N PRO A 3 7.88 -10.07 7.31
CA PRO A 3 7.49 -9.74 5.94
C PRO A 3 7.12 -8.25 5.83
N SER A 4 7.39 -7.67 4.67
CA SER A 4 7.03 -6.26 4.44
C SER A 4 5.51 -6.07 4.60
N SER A 5 5.10 -4.89 5.04
CA SER A 5 3.67 -4.57 5.21
C SER A 5 2.88 -4.79 3.91
N VAL A 6 3.52 -4.58 2.77
CA VAL A 6 3.06 -4.90 1.41
C VAL A 6 2.51 -6.31 1.27
N GLU A 7 3.11 -7.30 1.94
CA GLU A 7 2.67 -8.70 1.89
C GLU A 7 1.70 -9.05 3.02
N ARG A 8 1.87 -8.43 4.20
CA ARG A 8 1.06 -8.75 5.39
C ARG A 8 -0.39 -8.29 5.28
N VAL A 9 -0.63 -7.11 4.69
CA VAL A 9 -1.99 -6.55 4.62
C VAL A 9 -2.91 -7.40 3.73
N PRO A 10 -2.51 -7.78 2.50
CA PRO A 10 -3.30 -8.70 1.69
C PRO A 10 -3.51 -10.07 2.37
N GLN A 11 -2.46 -10.64 3.00
CA GLN A 11 -2.55 -11.93 3.71
C GLN A 11 -3.52 -11.92 4.90
N SER A 12 -3.73 -10.76 5.52
CA SER A 12 -4.64 -10.58 6.67
C SER A 12 -6.02 -10.04 6.28
N THR A 13 -6.26 -9.82 4.99
CA THR A 13 -7.54 -9.37 4.43
C THR A 13 -8.27 -10.58 3.85
N CYS A 14 -9.59 -10.69 4.02
CA CYS A 14 -10.32 -11.81 3.43
C CYS A 14 -10.27 -11.78 1.89
N ASP A 15 -10.18 -12.96 1.28
CA ASP A 15 -9.96 -13.11 -0.17
C ASP A 15 -10.99 -12.36 -1.01
N GLU A 16 -12.24 -12.31 -0.55
CA GLU A 16 -13.33 -11.57 -1.20
C GLU A 16 -13.03 -10.07 -1.37
N ILE A 17 -12.46 -9.42 -0.34
CA ILE A 17 -12.11 -7.99 -0.40
C ILE A 17 -10.90 -7.78 -1.32
N ASN A 18 -9.88 -8.64 -1.20
CA ASN A 18 -8.71 -8.57 -2.07
C ASN A 18 -9.12 -8.73 -3.54
N GLU A 19 -10.02 -9.67 -3.82
CA GLU A 19 -10.55 -9.89 -5.16
C GLU A 19 -11.38 -8.70 -5.65
N GLN A 20 -12.24 -8.13 -4.81
CA GLN A 20 -13.01 -6.96 -5.17
C GLN A 20 -12.11 -5.77 -5.54
N ILE A 21 -11.04 -5.53 -4.77
CA ILE A 21 -10.07 -4.47 -5.04
C ILE A 21 -9.36 -4.71 -6.38
N ARG A 22 -8.94 -5.95 -6.65
CA ARG A 22 -8.31 -6.35 -7.92
C ARG A 22 -9.26 -6.12 -9.10
N GLN A 23 -10.48 -6.64 -9.03
CA GLN A 23 -11.49 -6.48 -10.09
C GLN A 23 -11.84 -5.01 -10.33
N ASN A 24 -11.86 -4.17 -9.28
CA ASN A 24 -12.08 -2.74 -9.43
C ASN A 24 -10.94 -2.07 -10.20
N ALA A 25 -9.69 -2.39 -9.86
CA ALA A 25 -8.51 -1.86 -10.55
C ALA A 25 -8.50 -2.29 -12.03
N GLU A 26 -8.76 -3.56 -12.34
CA GLU A 26 -8.82 -4.06 -13.72
C GLU A 26 -9.89 -3.36 -14.56
N ARG A 27 -11.09 -3.17 -13.99
CA ARG A 27 -12.18 -2.43 -14.66
C ARG A 27 -11.79 -0.97 -14.94
N GLN A 28 -11.13 -0.32 -13.99
CA GLN A 28 -10.68 1.06 -14.15
C GLN A 28 -9.61 1.18 -15.24
N ILE A 29 -8.63 0.27 -15.26
CA ILE A 29 -7.59 0.19 -16.29
C ILE A 29 -8.23 0.01 -17.68
N ALA A 30 -9.13 -0.95 -17.84
CA ALA A 30 -9.80 -1.23 -19.12
C ALA A 30 -10.62 -0.03 -19.62
N ARG A 31 -11.31 0.66 -18.70
CA ARG A 31 -12.08 1.87 -19.00
C ARG A 31 -11.18 3.01 -19.47
N CYS A 32 -10.11 3.31 -18.73
CA CYS A 32 -9.15 4.36 -19.10
C CYS A 32 -8.45 4.05 -20.42
N ALA A 33 -8.05 2.79 -20.64
CA ALA A 33 -7.41 2.34 -21.88
C ALA A 33 -8.30 2.57 -23.11
N SER A 34 -9.60 2.32 -22.97
CA SER A 34 -10.59 2.51 -24.04
C SER A 34 -10.99 3.98 -24.25
N ALA A 35 -10.94 4.80 -23.20
CA ALA A 35 -11.26 6.23 -23.24
C ALA A 35 -10.12 7.11 -23.79
N GLY A 36 -8.90 6.57 -23.87
CA GLY A 36 -7.75 7.21 -24.52
C GLY A 36 -6.82 7.97 -23.57
N PRO A 37 -5.78 8.66 -24.12
CA PRO A 37 -4.66 9.17 -23.35
C PRO A 37 -5.03 10.19 -22.26
N GLN A 38 -6.04 11.03 -22.50
CA GLN A 38 -6.47 12.02 -21.51
C GLN A 38 -7.04 11.36 -20.26
N ALA A 39 -7.91 10.35 -20.42
CA ALA A 39 -8.48 9.60 -19.31
C ALA A 39 -7.41 8.84 -18.50
N ILE A 40 -6.32 8.44 -19.16
CA ILE A 40 -5.17 7.84 -18.48
C ILE A 40 -4.43 8.89 -17.64
N ASN A 41 -4.22 10.09 -18.17
CA ASN A 41 -3.56 11.17 -17.43
C ASN A 41 -4.38 11.58 -16.20
N ASP A 42 -5.68 11.83 -16.38
CA ASP A 42 -6.57 12.23 -15.28
C ASP A 42 -6.56 11.16 -14.17
N ARG A 43 -6.59 9.87 -14.53
CA ARG A 43 -6.53 8.78 -13.55
C ARG A 43 -5.16 8.68 -12.87
N LEU A 44 -4.07 8.92 -13.57
CA LEU A 44 -2.73 8.94 -12.96
C LEU A 44 -2.62 10.07 -11.93
N ASP A 45 -3.19 11.24 -12.23
CA ASP A 45 -3.25 12.36 -11.28
C ASP A 45 -4.11 12.00 -10.05
N GLU A 46 -5.25 11.32 -10.23
CA GLU A 46 -6.03 10.79 -9.11
C GLU A 46 -5.22 9.83 -8.23
N LEU A 47 -4.48 8.90 -8.85
CA LEU A 47 -3.65 7.92 -8.15
C LEU A 47 -2.51 8.57 -7.36
N ASP A 48 -2.00 9.73 -7.81
CA ASP A 48 -0.96 10.49 -7.11
C ASP A 48 -1.47 11.15 -5.83
N HIS A 49 -2.77 11.43 -5.76
CA HIS A 49 -3.44 11.98 -4.58
C HIS A 49 -4.09 10.90 -3.71
N GLU A 50 -4.16 9.66 -4.18
CA GLU A 50 -4.74 8.56 -3.41
C GLU A 50 -3.86 8.17 -2.21
N TRP A 51 -4.50 8.04 -1.05
CA TRP A 51 -3.83 7.60 0.16
C TRP A 51 -3.89 6.10 0.27
N ASP A 52 -2.73 5.48 0.50
CA ASP A 52 -2.69 4.08 0.85
C ASP A 52 -3.18 3.85 2.29
N VAL A 53 -3.53 2.59 2.56
CA VAL A 53 -4.09 2.14 3.83
C VAL A 53 -3.15 2.36 5.01
N GLU A 54 -1.83 2.26 4.80
CA GLU A 54 -0.83 2.42 5.87
C GLU A 54 -0.68 3.89 6.23
N ARG A 55 -0.53 4.77 5.23
CA ARG A 55 -0.50 6.22 5.44
C ARG A 55 -1.77 6.72 6.14
N THR A 56 -2.93 6.20 5.76
CA THR A 56 -4.22 6.55 6.39
C THR A 56 -4.26 6.11 7.86
N LEU A 57 -3.79 4.89 8.14
CA LEU A 57 -3.73 4.36 9.50
C LEU A 57 -2.80 5.21 10.39
N GLU A 58 -1.58 5.50 9.92
CA GLU A 58 -0.57 6.26 10.65
C GLU A 58 -1.02 7.70 10.94
N ALA A 59 -1.57 8.38 9.93
CA ALA A 59 -2.06 9.74 10.09
C ALA A 59 -3.17 9.82 11.14
N ASN A 60 -4.14 8.90 11.08
CA ASN A 60 -5.24 8.86 12.06
C ASN A 60 -4.73 8.51 13.47
N ALA A 61 -3.79 7.57 13.60
CA ALA A 61 -3.17 7.24 14.87
C ALA A 61 -2.43 8.45 15.48
N ALA A 62 -1.66 9.18 14.67
CA ALA A 62 -0.98 10.40 15.09
C ALA A 62 -1.98 11.48 15.52
N THR A 63 -3.04 11.72 14.74
CA THR A 63 -4.09 12.69 15.08
C THR A 63 -4.77 12.37 16.41
N LEU A 64 -5.20 11.11 16.61
CA LEU A 64 -5.82 10.68 17.87
C LEU A 64 -4.87 10.80 19.06
N THR A 65 -3.60 10.48 18.86
CA THR A 65 -2.55 10.64 19.88
C THR A 65 -2.40 12.11 20.28
N LEU A 66 -2.28 13.02 19.31
CA LEU A 66 -2.14 14.46 19.56
C LEU A 66 -3.37 15.04 20.28
N ILE A 67 -4.58 14.66 19.84
CA ILE A 67 -5.83 15.05 20.51
C ILE A 67 -5.84 14.58 21.96
N GLY A 68 -5.51 13.31 22.20
CA GLY A 68 -5.49 12.74 23.55
C GLY A 68 -4.43 13.39 24.46
N LEU A 69 -3.25 13.74 23.90
CA LEU A 69 -2.23 14.48 24.64
C LEU A 69 -2.70 15.90 25.01
N ALA A 70 -3.30 16.63 24.08
CA ALA A 70 -3.82 17.97 24.32
C ALA A 70 -4.93 17.97 25.40
N LEU A 71 -5.86 17.01 25.31
CA LEU A 71 -6.92 16.83 26.31
C LEU A 71 -6.38 16.35 27.66
N GLY A 72 -5.33 15.53 27.66
CA GLY A 72 -4.63 15.07 28.86
C GLY A 72 -3.99 16.22 29.64
N ALA A 73 -3.37 17.15 28.92
CA ALA A 73 -2.72 18.32 29.48
C ALA A 73 -3.72 19.41 29.90
N GLY A 74 -4.76 19.66 29.08
CA GLY A 74 -5.66 20.80 29.27
C GLY A 74 -6.96 20.51 30.02
N VAL A 75 -7.48 19.27 29.98
CA VAL A 75 -8.82 18.95 30.49
C VAL A 75 -8.76 17.97 31.65
N ASN A 76 -8.20 16.77 31.44
CA ASN A 76 -8.13 15.74 32.48
C ASN A 76 -7.05 14.69 32.16
N ARG A 77 -6.22 14.33 33.15
CA ARG A 77 -5.17 13.31 33.01
C ARG A 77 -5.68 11.95 32.50
N LYS A 78 -6.96 11.62 32.69
CA LYS A 78 -7.57 10.40 32.14
C LYS A 78 -7.48 10.32 30.60
N TRP A 79 -7.38 11.45 29.90
CA TRP A 79 -7.24 11.47 28.43
C TRP A 79 -5.90 10.91 27.94
N TYR A 80 -4.88 10.80 28.79
CA TYR A 80 -3.64 10.10 28.44
C TYR A 80 -3.84 8.60 28.18
N LEU A 81 -4.97 8.02 28.60
CA LEU A 81 -5.31 6.65 28.23
C LEU A 81 -5.45 6.47 26.71
N LEU A 82 -5.91 7.49 25.99
CA LEU A 82 -6.05 7.43 24.53
C LEU A 82 -4.71 7.27 23.79
N PRO A 83 -3.71 8.16 23.96
CA PRO A 83 -2.40 8.00 23.31
C PRO A 83 -1.69 6.74 23.80
N THR A 84 -1.86 6.34 25.06
CA THR A 84 -1.33 5.06 25.56
C THR A 84 -1.95 3.86 24.83
N ALA A 85 -3.27 3.85 24.64
CA ALA A 85 -3.96 2.78 23.91
C ALA A 85 -3.54 2.75 22.43
N VAL A 86 -3.47 3.90 21.76
CA VAL A 86 -3.01 4.00 20.36
C VAL A 86 -1.57 3.51 20.21
N ALA A 87 -0.66 3.93 21.09
CA ALA A 87 0.73 3.48 21.06
C ALA A 87 0.87 1.98 21.34
N GLY A 88 0.16 1.47 22.35
CA GLY A 88 0.13 0.03 22.65
C GLY A 88 -0.41 -0.78 21.47
N PHE A 89 -1.42 -0.26 20.79
CA PHE A 89 -1.98 -0.88 19.60
C PHE A 89 -0.99 -0.95 18.43
N LEU A 90 -0.28 0.15 18.13
CA LEU A 90 0.76 0.16 17.11
C LEU A 90 1.92 -0.78 17.45
N LEU A 91 2.28 -0.89 18.74
CA LEU A 91 3.32 -1.81 19.20
C LEU A 91 2.91 -3.27 18.98
N LEU A 92 1.69 -3.63 19.36
CA LEU A 92 1.15 -4.97 19.09
C LEU A 92 1.10 -5.25 17.59
N HIS A 93 0.70 -4.27 16.78
CA HIS A 93 0.70 -4.42 15.34
C HIS A 93 2.11 -4.66 14.75
N ALA A 94 3.12 -3.94 15.26
CA ALA A 94 4.49 -4.11 14.82
C ALA A 94 5.04 -5.51 15.14
N ILE A 95 4.60 -6.11 16.27
CA ILE A 95 5.05 -7.42 16.75
C ILE A 95 4.27 -8.57 16.09
N GLU A 96 2.94 -8.53 16.17
CA GLU A 96 2.04 -9.62 15.76
C GLU A 96 1.60 -9.50 14.29
N GLY A 97 1.85 -8.37 13.64
CA GLY A 97 1.50 -8.13 12.23
C GLY A 97 0.00 -7.94 11.96
N TRP A 98 -0.86 -8.20 12.93
CA TRP A 98 -2.30 -8.01 12.85
C TRP A 98 -2.72 -6.61 13.33
N CYS A 99 -3.74 -6.02 12.72
CA CYS A 99 -4.23 -4.68 13.04
C CYS A 99 -5.77 -4.63 12.88
N PRO A 100 -6.61 -4.65 13.93
CA PRO A 100 -8.06 -4.55 13.83
C PRO A 100 -8.63 -3.41 12.95
N PRO A 101 -8.04 -2.19 12.86
CA PRO A 101 -8.52 -1.18 11.93
C PRO A 101 -8.17 -1.49 10.47
N LEU A 102 -7.14 -2.29 10.16
CA LEU A 102 -6.79 -2.60 8.78
C LEU A 102 -7.92 -3.33 8.03
N PRO A 103 -8.51 -4.44 8.51
CA PRO A 103 -9.67 -5.05 7.84
C PRO A 103 -10.84 -4.09 7.64
N VAL A 104 -11.05 -3.15 8.56
CA VAL A 104 -12.11 -2.13 8.42
C VAL A 104 -11.77 -1.14 7.31
N LEU A 105 -10.55 -0.59 7.30
CA LEU A 105 -10.09 0.31 6.24
C LEU A 105 -10.10 -0.40 4.87
N ARG A 106 -9.70 -1.67 4.81
CA ARG A 106 -9.76 -2.49 3.60
C ARG A 106 -11.20 -2.67 3.10
N ARG A 107 -12.16 -2.92 3.99
CA ARG A 107 -13.61 -2.95 3.66
C ARG A 107 -14.15 -1.61 3.17
N LEU A 108 -13.59 -0.51 3.65
CA LEU A 108 -13.92 0.84 3.18
C LEU A 108 -13.27 1.17 1.82
N GLY A 109 -12.46 0.26 1.26
CA GLY A 109 -11.85 0.40 -0.06
C GLY A 109 -10.44 0.99 -0.05
N TYR A 110 -9.81 1.18 1.12
CA TYR A 110 -8.42 1.64 1.17
C TYR A 110 -7.47 0.58 0.60
N ARG A 111 -6.67 1.00 -0.38
CA ARG A 111 -5.75 0.12 -1.10
C ARG A 111 -4.36 0.17 -0.50
N THR A 112 -3.61 -0.90 -0.68
CA THR A 112 -2.18 -0.90 -0.33
C THR A 112 -1.41 -0.08 -1.36
N ARG A 113 -0.22 0.37 -0.99
CA ARG A 113 0.64 1.11 -1.92
C ARG A 113 0.95 0.29 -3.18
N SER A 114 1.17 -1.01 -3.03
CA SER A 114 1.46 -1.91 -4.15
C SER A 114 0.27 -2.06 -5.11
N GLU A 115 -0.96 -2.09 -4.62
CA GLU A 115 -2.16 -2.15 -5.47
C GLU A 115 -2.35 -0.86 -6.28
N ILE A 116 -2.14 0.30 -5.64
CA ILE A 116 -2.19 1.61 -6.31
C ILE A 116 -1.08 1.70 -7.38
N ASP A 117 0.14 1.29 -7.03
CA ASP A 117 1.27 1.29 -7.95
C ASP A 117 1.08 0.31 -9.11
N HIS A 118 0.45 -0.85 -8.88
CA HIS A 118 0.11 -1.80 -9.94
C HIS A 118 -0.79 -1.15 -10.99
N GLU A 119 -1.86 -0.47 -10.57
CA GLU A 119 -2.74 0.27 -11.48
C GLU A 119 -1.98 1.37 -12.22
N ARG A 120 -1.18 2.17 -11.48
CA ARG A 120 -0.34 3.24 -12.04
C ARG A 120 0.58 2.73 -13.14
N TYR A 121 1.28 1.62 -12.89
CA TYR A 121 2.22 1.06 -13.86
C TYR A 121 1.52 0.43 -15.07
N ALA A 122 0.38 -0.24 -14.87
CA ALA A 122 -0.43 -0.73 -15.97
C ALA A 122 -0.89 0.39 -16.90
N LEU A 123 -1.36 1.51 -16.33
CA LEU A 123 -1.78 2.69 -17.10
C LEU A 123 -0.61 3.35 -17.85
N LYS A 124 0.55 3.51 -17.20
CA LYS A 124 1.78 4.01 -17.87
C LYS A 124 2.23 3.10 -19.02
N TYR A 125 2.05 1.78 -18.86
CA TYR A 125 2.33 0.82 -19.92
C TYR A 125 1.38 0.99 -21.12
N VAL A 126 0.08 1.08 -20.86
CA VAL A 126 -0.92 1.34 -21.92
C VAL A 126 -0.66 2.68 -22.63
N ARG A 127 -0.29 3.72 -21.89
CA ARG A 127 0.09 5.04 -22.44
C ARG A 127 1.35 4.99 -23.31
N GLY A 128 2.20 3.99 -23.11
CA GLY A 128 3.42 3.77 -23.90
C GLY A 128 4.69 4.37 -23.30
N ASP A 129 4.68 4.76 -22.02
CA ASP A 129 5.82 5.38 -21.33
C ASP A 129 7.09 4.51 -21.36
N PHE A 130 6.93 3.18 -21.42
CA PHE A 130 8.04 2.23 -21.39
C PHE A 130 8.62 1.89 -22.77
N ARG A 131 8.07 2.41 -23.88
CA ARG A 131 8.59 2.15 -25.24
C ARG A 131 9.99 2.71 -25.49
N ARG A 132 10.50 3.59 -24.61
CA ARG A 132 11.85 4.18 -24.68
C ARG A 132 12.84 3.57 -23.69
N LEU A 133 12.50 2.49 -22.99
CA LEU A 133 13.53 1.74 -22.28
C LEU A 133 14.50 1.20 -23.34
N PRO A 134 15.79 1.56 -23.32
CA PRO A 134 16.75 0.94 -24.22
C PRO A 134 16.63 -0.57 -24.00
N GLU A 135 16.31 -1.32 -25.06
CA GLU A 135 16.56 -2.76 -25.06
C GLU A 135 17.99 -2.91 -24.55
N ARG A 136 18.18 -3.49 -23.37
CA ARG A 136 19.52 -3.89 -22.94
C ARG A 136 20.00 -4.95 -23.94
N LYS A 137 20.57 -4.50 -25.05
CA LYS A 137 21.53 -5.29 -25.81
C LYS A 137 22.73 -5.47 -24.88
N HIS A 138 23.00 -6.73 -24.51
CA HIS A 138 23.92 -7.24 -23.49
C HIS A 138 23.34 -7.20 -22.06
N GLU A 139 23.06 -8.31 -21.37
CA GLU A 139 23.89 -9.51 -21.16
C GLU A 139 23.14 -10.82 -21.48
N ARG A 140 23.46 -11.44 -22.61
CA ARG A 140 23.56 -12.90 -22.69
C ARG A 140 25.02 -13.28 -22.41
N GLU A 141 25.47 -13.04 -21.19
CA GLU A 141 26.58 -13.81 -20.62
C GLU A 141 26.04 -14.45 -19.35
N GLY A 142 26.08 -15.79 -19.33
CA GLY A 142 25.27 -16.61 -18.45
C GLY A 142 25.47 -16.30 -16.97
N VAL A 143 24.52 -15.57 -16.38
CA VAL A 143 24.24 -15.70 -14.96
C VAL A 143 23.62 -17.09 -14.78
N ASN A 144 24.49 -18.07 -14.50
CA ASN A 144 24.08 -19.42 -14.14
C ASN A 144 23.26 -19.30 -12.85
N ALA A 145 21.95 -19.56 -12.94
CA ALA A 145 21.00 -19.46 -11.84
C ALA A 145 21.47 -20.20 -10.57
N LYS A 146 22.34 -21.21 -10.70
CA LYS A 146 22.97 -21.90 -9.55
C LYS A 146 23.86 -21.00 -8.69
N ARG A 147 24.56 -20.02 -9.29
CA ARG A 147 25.53 -19.17 -8.59
C ARG A 147 24.85 -18.10 -7.73
N VAL A 148 23.67 -17.62 -8.17
CA VAL A 148 22.83 -16.69 -7.41
C VAL A 148 22.22 -17.40 -6.19
N VAL A 149 21.82 -18.67 -6.35
CA VAL A 149 21.28 -19.49 -5.26
C VAL A 149 22.34 -19.84 -4.20
N GLU A 150 23.60 -20.04 -4.60
CA GLU A 150 24.71 -20.25 -3.66
C GLU A 150 25.08 -18.99 -2.85
N MET A 151 25.04 -17.80 -3.46
CA MET A 151 25.36 -16.55 -2.77
C MET A 151 24.31 -16.13 -1.73
N MET A 152 23.05 -16.55 -1.87
CA MET A 152 21.99 -16.26 -0.90
C MET A 152 21.97 -17.20 0.32
N ARG A 153 22.89 -18.18 0.38
CA ARG A 153 22.96 -19.18 1.46
C ARG A 153 24.10 -18.94 2.48
N SER A 154 24.89 -17.88 2.33
CA SER A 154 25.90 -17.44 3.32
C SER A 154 25.42 -16.21 4.08
#